data_AF-A0A7C3PKW6-F1
#
_entry.id   AF-A0A7C3PKW6-F1
#
_cell.length_a   1.000
_cell.length_b   1.000
_cell.length_c   1.000
_cell.angle_alpha   90.00
_cell.angle_beta   90.00
_cell.angle_gamma   90.00
#
_symmetry.space_group_name_H-M   'P 1'
#
loop_
_entity.id
_entity.type
_entity.pdbx_description
1 polymer ?
#
loop_
_entity_poly.entity_id
_entity_poly.type
_entity_poly.pdbx_seq_one_letter_code
_entity_poly.pdbx_strand_id
1 'polypeptide(L)'
;MDTTQPTIKLTDISDDTLLDICRSAEVIACECPGYIARLLRQVRVFQRYTHSCIDQFPEDTDTHLWLSDQAHKVERLLFETVVELMHREGLIDESGEILLDKLSERARDIALRQVGISPDA
;
A
#
# COMPACT_ATOMS: atom_id res chain seq x y z
N MET A 1 31.43 7.99 -8.15
CA MET A 1 30.46 7.21 -8.93
C MET A 1 29.13 7.49 -8.29
N ASP A 2 28.29 8.26 -8.98
CA ASP A 2 26.96 8.59 -8.53
C ASP A 2 26.08 7.38 -8.85
N THR A 3 25.98 6.45 -7.91
CA THR A 3 25.19 5.23 -8.08
C THR A 3 23.73 5.63 -7.87
N THR A 4 23.05 6.05 -8.93
CA THR A 4 21.62 6.31 -8.87
C THR A 4 20.94 4.98 -8.54
N GLN A 5 20.56 4.80 -7.28
CA GLN A 5 19.93 3.58 -6.78
C GLN A 5 18.60 3.37 -7.49
N PRO A 6 18.23 2.12 -7.80
CA PRO A 6 16.93 1.84 -8.41
C PRO A 6 15.83 2.16 -7.41
N THR A 7 14.95 3.08 -7.78
CA THR A 7 13.72 3.42 -7.05
C THR A 7 12.50 3.13 -7.91
N ILE A 8 11.34 2.98 -7.27
CA ILE A 8 10.05 2.80 -7.93
C ILE A 8 9.03 3.70 -7.22
N LYS A 9 8.24 4.46 -7.98
CA LYS A 9 7.16 5.26 -7.42
C LYS A 9 6.07 4.39 -6.81
N LEU A 10 5.62 4.76 -5.61
CA LEU A 10 4.52 4.08 -4.92
C LEU A 10 3.19 4.14 -5.71
N THR A 11 2.98 5.17 -6.52
CA THR A 11 1.79 5.31 -7.37
C THR A 11 1.77 4.35 -8.56
N ASP A 12 2.91 3.79 -8.93
CA ASP A 12 3.08 3.04 -10.17
C ASP A 12 3.02 1.52 -9.94
N ILE A 13 2.89 1.09 -8.68
CA ILE A 13 2.79 -0.33 -8.31
C ILE A 13 1.34 -0.80 -8.15
N SER A 14 1.12 -2.09 -8.37
CA SER A 14 -0.20 -2.70 -8.22
C SER A 14 -0.59 -2.87 -6.73
N ASP A 15 -1.90 -3.02 -6.46
CA ASP A 15 -2.42 -3.35 -5.12
C ASP A 15 -1.78 -4.63 -4.54
N ASP A 16 -1.57 -5.64 -5.39
CA ASP A 16 -0.99 -6.91 -4.97
C ASP A 16 0.50 -6.72 -4.64
N THR A 17 1.23 -5.93 -5.44
CA THR A 17 2.62 -5.53 -5.13
C THR A 17 2.72 -4.73 -3.84
N LEU A 18 1.78 -3.79 -3.61
CA LEU A 18 1.72 -3.02 -2.37
C LEU A 18 1.50 -3.94 -1.17
N LEU A 19 0.59 -4.90 -1.28
CA LEU A 19 0.35 -5.92 -0.25
C LEU A 19 1.61 -6.76 0.03
N ASP A 20 2.36 -7.13 -1.00
CA ASP A 20 3.60 -7.90 -0.85
C ASP A 20 4.69 -7.09 -0.17
N ILE A 21 4.82 -5.80 -0.49
CA ILE A 21 5.75 -4.89 0.18
C ILE A 21 5.37 -4.73 1.65
N CYS A 22 4.10 -4.45 1.95
CA CYS A 22 3.62 -4.33 3.32
C CYS A 22 3.87 -5.64 4.10
N ARG A 23 3.57 -6.81 3.53
CA ARG A 23 3.85 -8.11 4.17
C ARG A 23 5.34 -8.36 4.38
N SER A 24 6.18 -8.01 3.41
CA SER A 24 7.63 -8.23 3.50
C SER A 24 8.27 -7.33 4.55
N ALA A 25 7.68 -6.15 4.79
CA ALA A 25 8.04 -5.27 5.90
C ALA A 25 7.49 -5.74 7.27
N GLU A 26 6.65 -6.77 7.31
CA GLU A 26 5.90 -7.25 8.47
C GLU A 26 6.01 -8.77 8.67
N VAL A 27 7.11 -9.29 9.26
CA VAL A 27 7.10 -10.73 9.58
C VAL A 27 7.08 -11.09 11.07
N ILE A 28 7.48 -10.23 12.03
CA ILE A 28 7.11 -10.44 13.47
C ILE A 28 7.10 -9.11 14.29
N ALA A 29 6.41 -8.05 13.86
CA ALA A 29 6.29 -6.83 14.68
C ALA A 29 4.86 -6.24 14.77
N CYS A 30 4.18 -6.00 13.65
CA CYS A 30 2.73 -5.75 13.59
C CYS A 30 2.21 -6.01 12.17
N GLU A 31 0.93 -6.39 12.02
CA GLU A 31 0.29 -6.64 10.71
C GLU A 31 -0.44 -5.41 10.14
N CYS A 32 -0.23 -4.25 10.77
CA CYS A 32 -1.02 -3.05 10.57
C CYS A 32 -0.91 -2.46 9.15
N PRO A 33 0.29 -2.19 8.59
CA PRO A 33 0.48 -1.92 7.16
C PRO A 33 -0.28 -2.87 6.21
N GLY A 34 -0.22 -4.18 6.43
CA GLY A 34 -0.91 -5.19 5.63
C GLY A 34 -2.43 -5.07 5.72
N TYR A 35 -2.97 -4.77 6.91
CA TYR A 35 -4.41 -4.51 7.09
C TYR A 35 -4.86 -3.25 6.32
N ILE A 36 -4.10 -2.16 6.37
CA ILE A 36 -4.44 -0.91 5.67
C ILE A 36 -4.41 -1.13 4.16
N ALA A 37 -3.37 -1.80 3.64
CA ALA A 37 -3.27 -2.13 2.21
C ALA A 37 -4.46 -3.00 1.75
N ARG A 38 -4.93 -3.95 2.57
CA ARG A 38 -6.13 -4.75 2.27
C ARG A 38 -7.40 -3.89 2.23
N LEU A 39 -7.56 -2.95 3.16
CA LEU A 39 -8.70 -2.01 3.16
C LEU A 39 -8.69 -1.15 1.90
N LEU A 40 -7.53 -0.60 1.52
CA LEU A 40 -7.36 0.19 0.30
C LEU A 40 -7.79 -0.62 -0.94
N ARG A 41 -7.31 -1.86 -1.06
CA ARG A 41 -7.69 -2.78 -2.15
C ARG A 41 -9.20 -3.04 -2.19
N GLN A 42 -9.84 -3.25 -1.03
CA GLN A 42 -11.30 -3.45 -0.95
C GLN A 42 -12.08 -2.21 -1.41
N VAL A 43 -11.62 -1.02 -1.04
CA VAL A 43 -12.24 0.24 -1.49
C VAL A 43 -12.07 0.42 -3.01
N ARG A 44 -10.91 0.09 -3.58
CA ARG A 44 -10.68 0.11 -5.03
C ARG A 44 -11.57 -0.89 -5.78
N VAL A 45 -11.80 -2.08 -5.20
CA VAL A 45 -12.78 -3.04 -5.74
C VAL A 45 -14.19 -2.46 -5.70
N PHE A 46 -14.57 -1.84 -4.59
CA PHE A 46 -15.88 -1.20 -4.44
C PHE A 46 -16.10 -0.05 -5.43
N GLN A 47 -15.09 0.79 -5.70
CA GLN A 47 -15.16 1.82 -6.72
C GLN A 47 -15.48 1.25 -8.11
N ARG A 48 -14.75 0.22 -8.56
CA ARG A 48 -15.01 -0.42 -9.85
C ARG A 48 -16.41 -1.02 -9.92
N TYR A 49 -16.86 -1.65 -8.83
CA TYR A 49 -18.20 -2.19 -8.73
C TYR A 49 -19.26 -1.10 -8.84
N THR A 50 -19.18 -0.04 -8.03
CA THR A 50 -20.14 1.07 -8.04
C THR A 50 -20.20 1.78 -9.40
N HIS A 51 -19.06 1.91 -10.09
CA HIS A 51 -19.04 2.44 -11.45
C HIS A 51 -19.80 1.54 -12.43
N SER A 52 -19.67 0.21 -12.31
CA SER A 52 -20.42 -0.72 -13.16
C SER A 52 -21.94 -0.71 -12.90
N CYS A 53 -22.37 -0.29 -11.70
CA CYS A 53 -23.78 -0.19 -11.33
C CYS A 53 -24.50 0.98 -12.02
N ILE A 54 -23.78 2.03 -12.40
CA ILE A 54 -24.37 3.21 -13.08
C ILE A 54 -25.10 2.80 -14.36
N ASP A 55 -24.49 1.91 -15.16
CA ASP A 55 -25.09 1.42 -16.40
C ASP A 55 -26.13 0.31 -16.16
N GLN A 56 -25.99 -0.46 -15.08
CA GLN A 56 -26.87 -1.60 -14.76
C GLN A 56 -28.19 -1.19 -14.11
N PHE A 57 -28.20 -0.08 -13.36
CA PHE A 57 -29.34 0.39 -12.56
C PHE A 57 -29.58 1.88 -12.84
N PRO A 58 -30.08 2.25 -14.03
CA PRO A 58 -30.20 3.65 -14.44
C PRO A 58 -31.13 4.46 -13.53
N GLU A 59 -32.15 3.83 -12.93
CA GLU A 59 -33.03 4.47 -11.93
C GLU A 59 -32.31 4.96 -10.66
N ASP A 60 -31.18 4.36 -10.31
CA ASP A 60 -30.41 4.65 -9.09
C ASP A 60 -29.07 5.35 -9.37
N THR A 61 -28.91 5.90 -10.58
CA THR A 61 -27.66 6.53 -11.06
C THR A 61 -27.10 7.55 -10.07
N ASP A 62 -27.94 8.46 -9.56
CA ASP A 62 -27.49 9.52 -8.64
C ASP A 62 -26.92 8.94 -7.35
N THR A 63 -27.52 7.87 -6.82
CA THR A 63 -27.05 7.16 -5.64
C THR A 63 -25.70 6.50 -5.91
N HIS A 64 -25.54 5.85 -7.07
CA HIS A 64 -24.29 5.19 -7.44
C HIS A 64 -23.15 6.18 -7.71
N LEU A 65 -23.43 7.31 -8.34
CA LEU A 65 -22.48 8.41 -8.51
C LEU A 65 -22.02 8.95 -7.15
N TRP A 66 -22.96 9.18 -6.23
CA TRP A 66 -22.63 9.61 -4.87
C TRP A 66 -21.77 8.58 -4.13
N LEU A 67 -22.12 7.30 -4.17
CA LEU A 67 -21.33 6.22 -3.56
C LEU A 67 -19.92 6.14 -4.15
N SER A 68 -19.78 6.31 -5.47
CA SER A 68 -18.49 6.34 -6.15
C SER A 68 -17.63 7.51 -5.63
N ASP A 69 -18.18 8.71 -5.51
CA ASP A 69 -17.47 9.87 -4.94
C ASP A 69 -17.05 9.63 -3.48
N GLN A 70 -17.92 9.05 -2.64
CA GLN A 70 -17.55 8.69 -1.27
C GLN A 70 -16.41 7.67 -1.24
N ALA A 71 -16.44 6.67 -2.12
CA ALA A 71 -15.39 5.66 -2.21
C ALA A 71 -14.04 6.28 -2.61
N HIS A 72 -14.00 7.25 -3.54
CA HIS A 72 -12.79 8.02 -3.86
C HIS A 72 -12.22 8.79 -2.68
N LYS A 73 -13.07 9.37 -1.83
CA LYS A 73 -12.63 10.07 -0.61
C LYS A 73 -11.96 9.11 0.38
N VAL A 74 -12.56 7.92 0.58
CA VAL A 74 -12.01 6.89 1.47
C VAL A 74 -10.72 6.31 0.90
N GLU A 75 -10.64 6.06 -0.41
CA GLU A 75 -9.42 5.59 -1.06
C GLU A 75 -8.27 6.56 -0.83
N ARG A 76 -8.49 7.86 -1.07
CA ARG A 76 -7.46 8.88 -0.85
C ARG A 76 -6.95 8.88 0.59
N LEU A 77 -7.86 8.87 1.57
CA LEU A 77 -7.48 8.82 2.98
C LEU A 77 -6.61 7.59 3.30
N LEU A 78 -7.02 6.41 2.82
CA LEU A 78 -6.28 5.17 3.03
C LEU A 78 -4.92 5.20 2.34
N PHE A 79 -4.85 5.70 1.10
CA PHE A 79 -3.61 5.82 0.36
C PHE A 79 -2.63 6.78 1.04
N GLU A 80 -3.08 7.97 1.44
CA GLU A 80 -2.28 8.92 2.21
C GLU A 80 -1.77 8.30 3.52
N THR A 81 -2.60 7.51 4.20
CA THR A 81 -2.20 6.78 5.41
C THR A 81 -1.10 5.76 5.13
N VAL A 82 -1.18 5.01 4.02
CA VAL A 82 -0.13 4.06 3.61
C VAL A 82 1.18 4.79 3.29
N VAL A 83 1.11 5.89 2.55
CA VAL A 83 2.27 6.72 2.21
C VAL A 83 2.97 7.19 3.49
N GLU A 84 2.21 7.81 4.40
CA GLU A 84 2.73 8.31 5.67
C GLU A 84 3.35 7.21 6.53
N LEU A 85 2.71 6.04 6.57
CA LEU A 85 3.23 4.86 7.27
C LEU A 85 4.55 4.39 6.65
N MET A 86 4.62 4.23 5.33
CA MET A 86 5.84 3.82 4.64
C MET A 86 6.98 4.83 4.84
N HIS A 87 6.65 6.12 4.92
CA HIS A 87 7.61 7.18 5.19
C HIS A 87 8.16 7.09 6.62
N ARG A 88 7.30 6.93 7.63
CA ARG A 88 7.70 6.71 9.03
C ARG A 88 8.57 5.48 9.22
N GLU A 89 8.31 4.45 8.42
CA GLU A 89 9.09 3.21 8.41
C GLU A 89 10.39 3.32 7.60
N GLY A 90 10.65 4.45 6.94
CA GLY A 90 11.86 4.68 6.14
C GLY A 90 11.93 3.85 4.85
N LEU A 91 10.77 3.43 4.33
CA LEU A 91 10.65 2.62 3.12
C LEU A 91 10.50 3.45 1.84
N ILE A 92 10.06 4.70 1.97
CA ILE A 92 9.97 5.66 0.87
C ILE A 92 10.67 6.97 1.26
N ASP A 93 11.12 7.73 0.27
CA ASP A 93 11.61 9.09 0.47
C ASP A 93 10.50 10.15 0.39
N GLU A 94 10.87 11.43 0.54
CA GLU A 94 9.97 12.60 0.44
C GLU A 94 9.26 12.74 -0.91
N SER A 95 9.80 12.10 -1.96
CA SER A 95 9.22 12.12 -3.30
C SER A 95 8.27 10.94 -3.57
N GLY A 96 8.08 10.04 -2.59
CA GLY A 96 7.23 8.86 -2.72
C GLY A 96 7.90 7.71 -3.48
N GLU A 97 9.23 7.76 -3.61
CA GLU A 97 10.04 6.73 -4.25
C GLU A 97 10.39 5.65 -3.23
N ILE A 98 10.13 4.38 -3.58
CA ILE A 98 10.46 3.23 -2.75
C ILE A 98 11.97 3.00 -2.76
N LEU A 99 12.54 2.98 -1.55
CA LEU A 99 13.97 2.75 -1.30
C LEU A 99 14.24 1.23 -1.26
N LEU A 100 14.54 0.64 -2.42
CA LEU A 100 14.68 -0.83 -2.56
C LEU A 100 15.73 -1.45 -1.64
N ASP A 101 16.83 -0.74 -1.38
CA ASP A 101 17.88 -1.22 -0.47
C ASP A 101 17.38 -1.29 0.98
N LYS A 102 16.58 -0.30 1.41
CA LYS A 102 15.98 -0.26 2.75
C LYS A 102 14.90 -1.32 2.92
N LEU A 103 14.11 -1.54 1.89
CA LEU A 103 13.14 -2.63 1.85
C LEU A 103 13.84 -4.00 1.94
N SER A 104 14.93 -4.18 1.19
CA SER A 104 15.71 -5.43 1.20
C SER A 104 16.40 -5.67 2.54
N GLU A 105 16.99 -4.63 3.14
CA GLU A 105 17.57 -4.65 4.48
C GLU A 105 16.54 -5.08 5.52
N ARG A 106 15.36 -4.44 5.53
CA ARG A 106 14.26 -4.83 6.43
C ARG A 106 13.79 -6.26 6.22
N ALA A 107 13.54 -6.67 4.98
CA ALA A 107 13.08 -8.01 4.68
C ALA A 107 14.08 -9.07 5.19
N ARG A 108 15.39 -8.79 5.04
CA ARG A 108 16.47 -9.63 5.56
C ARG A 108 16.48 -9.67 7.08
N ASP A 109 16.45 -8.51 7.75
CA ASP A 109 16.50 -8.44 9.22
C ASP A 109 15.32 -9.17 9.86
N ILE A 110 14.15 -9.05 9.23
CA ILE A 110 12.97 -9.76 9.64
C ILE A 110 13.15 -11.27 9.45
N ALA A 111 13.62 -11.73 8.28
CA ALA A 111 13.88 -13.15 8.04
C ALA A 111 14.88 -13.75 9.03
N LEU A 112 15.93 -13.00 9.40
CA LEU A 112 16.91 -13.41 10.42
C LEU A 112 16.25 -13.63 11.79
N ARG A 113 15.39 -12.69 12.21
CA ARG A 113 14.65 -12.81 13.49
C ARG A 113 13.75 -14.05 13.54
N GLN A 114 13.13 -14.45 12.42
CA GLN A 114 12.29 -15.64 12.36
C GLN A 114 13.04 -16.94 12.60
N VAL A 115 14.33 -16.99 12.22
CA VAL A 115 15.20 -18.16 12.41
C VAL A 115 15.98 -18.07 13.74
N GLY A 116 15.68 -17.07 14.58
CA GLY A 116 16.30 -16.88 15.89
C GLY A 116 17.69 -16.23 15.84
N ILE A 117 18.05 -15.58 14.74
CA ILE A 117 19.31 -14.86 14.57
C ILE A 117 19.06 -13.37 14.84
N SER A 118 19.81 -12.79 15.77
CA SER A 118 19.76 -11.34 16.01
C SER A 118 20.53 -10.61 14.89
N PRO A 119 19.94 -9.61 14.23
CA PRO A 119 20.63 -8.83 13.20
C PRO A 119 21.75 -7.93 13.77
N ASP A 120 21.76 -7.70 15.09
CA ASP A 120 22.74 -6.86 15.81
C ASP A 120 23.85 -7.66 16.52
N ALA A 121 23.99 -8.97 16.24
CA ALA A 121 24.98 -9.86 16.87
C ALA A 121 26.35 -9.85 16.19
#